data_AF-A0A391PJM4-F1
#
_entry.id   AF-A0A391PJM4-F1
#
_cell.length_a   1.000
_cell.length_b   1.000
_cell.length_c   1.000
_cell.angle_alpha   90.00
_cell.angle_beta   90.00
_cell.angle_gamma   90.00
#
_symmetry.space_group_name_H-M   'P 1'
#
loop_
_entity.id
_entity.type
_entity.pdbx_description
1 polymer ?
#
loop_
_entity_poly.entity_id
_entity_poly.type
_entity_poly.pdbx_seq_one_letter_code
_entity_poly.pdbx_strand_id
1 'polypeptide(L)' 'MNGIKGYISIREASYRWGVSERRVNQYCAEGRIPGASRFGRSWAIPENAEKPSDPRFQGQHRDSGRTST' A
#
# COMPACT_ATOMS: atom_id res chain seq x y z
N MET A 1 5.13 0.39 -17.30
CA MET A 1 5.61 0.78 -15.97
C MET A 1 6.70 -0.21 -15.59
N ASN A 2 7.98 0.19 -15.70
CA ASN A 2 9.09 -0.71 -15.36
C ASN A 2 9.38 -0.54 -13.87
N GLY A 3 8.65 -1.30 -13.05
CA GLY A 3 8.93 -1.42 -11.63
C GLY A 3 10.28 -2.11 -11.40
N ILE A 4 10.92 -1.80 -10.27
CA ILE A 4 12.08 -2.55 -9.80
C ILE A 4 11.60 -3.98 -9.56
N LYS A 5 12.23 -5.00 -10.17
CA LYS A 5 11.84 -6.41 -9.98
C LYS A 5 11.75 -6.75 -8.49
N GLY A 6 10.61 -7.29 -8.06
CA GLY A 6 10.36 -7.66 -6.66
C GLY A 6 9.75 -6.57 -5.78
N TYR A 7 9.57 -5.34 -6.29
CA TYR A 7 8.97 -4.24 -5.52
C TYR A 7 7.83 -3.58 -6.28
N ILE A 8 6.81 -3.18 -5.53
CA ILE A 8 5.67 -2.40 -5.97
C ILE A 8 5.68 -1.02 -5.33
N SER A 9 5.08 -0.06 -6.03
CA SER A 9 4.86 1.29 -5.55
C SER A 9 3.70 1.37 -4.55
N ILE A 10 3.62 2.50 -3.83
CA ILE A 10 2.47 2.83 -2.96
C ILE A 10 1.14 2.71 -3.71
N ARG A 11 1.11 3.17 -4.97
CA ARG A 11 -0.06 3.15 -5.82
C ARG A 11 -0.50 1.73 -6.18
N GLU A 12 0.45 0.87 -6.54
CA GLU A 12 0.16 -0.54 -6.81
C GLU A 12 -0.32 -1.28 -5.55
N ALA A 13 0.33 -1.04 -4.41
CA ALA A 13 -0.10 -1.59 -3.12
C ALA A 13 -1.50 -1.10 -2.73
N SER A 14 -1.82 0.18 -3.00
CA SER A 14 -3.14 0.78 -2.79
C SER A 14 -4.23 0.03 -3.57
N TYR A 15 -3.99 -0.25 -4.85
CA TYR A 15 -4.91 -1.05 -5.66
C TYR A 15 -5.00 -2.51 -5.18
N ARG A 16 -3.88 -3.16 -4.88
CA ARG A 16 -3.85 -4.56 -4.41
C ARG A 16 -4.57 -4.76 -3.08
N TRP A 17 -4.41 -3.83 -2.15
CA TRP A 17 -4.95 -3.95 -0.78
C TRP A 17 -6.31 -3.27 -0.59
N GLY A 18 -6.82 -2.58 -1.62
CA GLY A 18 -8.07 -1.84 -1.57
C GLY A 18 -8.07 -0.76 -0.48
N VAL A 19 -6.95 -0.06 -0.30
CA VAL A 19 -6.82 1.05 0.65
C VAL A 19 -6.23 2.26 -0.05
N SER A 20 -6.47 3.47 0.46
CA SER A 20 -5.91 4.67 -0.16
C SER A 20 -4.37 4.71 -0.08
N GLU A 21 -3.72 5.38 -1.04
CA GLU A 21 -2.26 5.58 -1.05
C GLU A 21 -1.74 6.20 0.26
N ARG A 22 -2.50 7.12 0.84
CA ARG A 22 -2.20 7.71 2.15
C ARG A 22 -2.11 6.65 3.25
N ARG A 23 -2.99 5.63 3.21
CA ARG A 23 -3.01 4.52 4.16
C ARG A 23 -1.78 3.63 3.99
N VAL A 24 -1.45 3.29 2.74
CA VAL A 24 -0.25 2.54 2.40
C VAL A 24 1.00 3.27 2.89
N ASN A 25 1.09 4.58 2.66
CA ASN A 25 2.22 5.40 3.13
C ASN A 25 2.32 5.38 4.66
N GLN A 26 1.19 5.46 5.37
CA GLN A 26 1.16 5.32 6.81
C GLN A 26 1.67 3.96 7.28
N TYR A 27 1.27 2.85 6.65
CA TYR A 27 1.81 1.52 7.00
C TYR A 27 3.32 1.43 6.79
N CYS A 28 3.85 2.04 5.73
CA CYS A 28 5.28 2.09 5.49
C CYS A 28 6.01 2.93 6.56
N ALA A 29 5.48 4.11 6.88
CA ALA A 29 6.03 5.02 7.88
C ALA A 29 5.98 4.44 9.30
N GLU A 30 4.95 3.66 9.61
CA GLU A 30 4.79 2.94 10.88
C GLU A 30 5.61 1.64 10.94
N GLY A 31 6.34 1.26 9.86
CA GLY A 31 7.14 0.05 9.82
C GLY A 31 6.32 -1.25 9.83
N ARG A 32 5.06 -1.19 9.43
CA ARG A 32 4.11 -2.33 9.49
C ARG A 32 4.22 -3.28 8.32
N ILE A 33 4.98 -2.90 7.30
CA ILE A 33 5.23 -3.70 6.09
C ILE A 33 6.68 -4.17 6.15
N PRO A 34 6.93 -5.46 6.46
CA PRO A 34 8.28 -6.02 6.46
C PRO A 34 8.95 -5.85 5.10
N GLY A 35 10.20 -5.38 5.11
CA GLY A 35 10.98 -5.17 3.88
C GLY A 35 10.60 -3.93 3.07
N ALA A 36 9.62 -3.13 3.51
CA ALA A 36 9.38 -1.82 2.91
C ALA A 36 10.57 -0.88 3.17
N SER A 37 11.08 -0.25 2.12
CA SER A 37 12.21 0.66 2.20
C SER A 37 11.89 2.01 1.57
N ARG A 38 12.37 3.10 2.18
CA ARG A 38 12.14 4.45 1.67
C ARG A 38 13.22 4.82 0.66
N PHE A 39 12.82 5.09 -0.57
CA PHE A 39 13.70 5.56 -1.64
C PHE A 39 13.36 7.02 -1.98
N GLY A 40 14.09 7.96 -1.39
CA GLY A 40 13.82 9.39 -1.52
C GLY A 40 12.44 9.77 -0.98
N ARG A 41 11.54 10.21 -1.88
CA ARG A 41 10.15 10.58 -1.56
C ARG A 41 9.15 9.44 -1.72
N SER A 42 9.59 8.28 -2.18
CA SER A 42 8.75 7.13 -2.49
C SER A 42 9.08 5.93 -1.60
N TRP A 43 8.16 4.97 -1.55
CA TRP A 43 8.35 3.70 -0.85
C TRP A 43 8.48 2.57 -1.88
N ALA A 44 9.47 1.71 -1.66
CA ALA A 44 9.62 0.42 -2.31
C ALA A 44 9.01 -0.64 -1.39
N ILE A 45 7.85 -1.17 -1.76
CA ILE A 45 7.12 -2.18 -1.00
C ILE A 45 7.39 -3.53 -1.65
N PRO A 46 7.81 -4.58 -0.94
CA PRO A 46 8.00 -5.89 -1.55
C PRO A 46 6.71 -6.38 -2.22
N GLU A 47 6.82 -7.00 -3.40
CA GLU A 47 5.64 -7.47 -4.13
C GLU A 47 4.87 -8.58 -3.41
N ASN A 48 5.57 -9.32 -2.54
CA ASN A 48 5.06 -10.38 -1.68
C ASN A 48 4.61 -9.86 -0.30
N ALA A 49 4.61 -8.55 -0.08
CA ALA A 49 4.12 -7.98 1.16
C ALA A 49 2.59 -8.12 1.28
N GLU A 50 2.15 -8.67 2.41
CA GLU A 50 0.73 -8.76 2.74
C GLU A 50 0.23 -7.45 3.36
N LYS A 51 -1.08 -7.20 3.20
CA LYS A 51 -1.75 -6.05 3.79
C LYS A 51 -1.68 -6.14 5.33
N PRO A 52 -1.09 -5.16 6.03
CA PRO A 52 -1.11 -5.13 7.48
C PRO A 52 -2.56 -5.02 8.01
N SER A 53 -2.85 -5.69 9.13
CA SER A 53 -4.16 -5.61 9.77
C SER A 53 -4.51 -4.16 10.12
N ASP A 54 -5.62 -3.60 9.63
CA ASP A 54 -6.01 -2.24 9.99
C ASP A 54 -6.88 -2.26 11.25
N PRO A 55 -6.42 -1.70 12.39
CA PRO A 55 -7.17 -1.72 13.64
C PRO A 55 -8.50 -0.95 13.57
N ARG A 56 -8.73 -0.14 12.52
CA ARG A 56 -9.98 0.61 12.34
C ARG A 56 -11.07 -0.21 11.65
N PHE A 57 -10.71 -1.26 10.93
CA PHE A 57 -11.66 -2.06 10.14
C PHE A 57 -12.05 -3.33 10.89
N GLN A 58 -12.86 -3.16 11.93
CA GLN A 58 -13.62 -4.27 12.52
C GLN A 58 -14.99 -4.49 11.86
N GLY A 59 -15.31 -3.90 10.69
CA GLY A 59 -16.60 -4.26 10.08
C GLY A 59 -17.16 -3.52 8.87
N GLN A 60 -16.40 -2.93 7.95
CA GLN A 60 -17.04 -2.34 6.75
C GLN A 60 -16.27 -2.60 5.46
N HIS A 61 -16.74 -3.61 4.73
CA HIS A 61 -16.53 -3.79 3.30
C HIS A 61 -17.37 -2.70 2.61
N ARG A 62 -16.75 -1.62 2.15
CA ARG A 62 -17.42 -0.67 1.25
C ARG A 62 -16.60 -0.53 -0.02
N ASP A 63 -17.19 -1.13 -1.06
CA ASP A 63 -16.93 -0.94 -2.48
C ASP A 63 -16.56 0.50 -2.81
N SER A 64 -15.55 0.68 -3.65
CA SER A 64 -15.26 1.99 -4.22
C SER A 64 -14.73 1.86 -5.65
N GLY A 65 -15.65 1.61 -6.57
CA GLY A 65 -15.56 2.21 -7.89
C GLY A 65 -15.63 3.74 -7.77
N ARG A 66 -14.48 4.41 -7.71
CA ARG A 66 -14.38 5.85 -8.02
C ARG A 66 -13.03 6.15 -8.67
N THR A 67 -12.98 5.92 -9.98
CA THR A 67 -12.12 6.67 -10.89
C THR A 67 -12.52 8.14 -10.82
N SER A 68 -11.57 9.03 -10.51
CA SER A 68 -11.76 10.48 -10.61
C SER A 68 -10.96 11.01 -11.80
N THR A 69 -11.66 11.83 -12.57
CA THR A 69 -11.27 12.79 -13.62
C THR A 69 -9.93 13.47 -13.43
#